data_AF-A0A150TA61-F1
#
_entry.id   AF-A0A150TA61-F1
#
_cell.length_a   1.000
_cell.length_b   1.000
_cell.length_c   1.000
_cell.angle_alpha   90.00
_cell.angle_beta   90.00
_cell.angle_gamma   90.00
#
_symmetry.space_group_name_H-M   'P 1'
#
loop_
_entity.id
_entity.type
_entity.pdbx_description
1 polymer ?
#
loop_
_entity_poly.entity_id
_entity_poly.type
_entity_poly.pdbx_seq_one_letter_code
_entity_poly.pdbx_strand_id
1 'polypeptide(L)'
;MPEGLAPAVLLAPTLLVAYECAIPKPTLDSVWQGVNGAARLVARAHRAKAVVFGHTHNPEGSWEDGVFFGNTGSWSAAFEDIACTKPVFEARPLVWLRSEDGAAPDAPLSGGLLMWKDERFQPWRADARPSVPRKAEVAKRPRPALRPQATAAMRG
;
A
#
# COMPACT_ATOMS: atom_id res chain seq x y z
N MET A 1 -6.47 31.53 -34.03
CA MET A 1 -6.11 30.46 -33.07
C MET A 1 -4.79 30.88 -32.43
N PRO A 2 -4.65 31.00 -31.10
CA PRO A 2 -3.45 31.58 -30.52
C PRO A 2 -2.28 30.60 -30.64
N GLU A 3 -1.20 31.03 -31.29
CA GLU A 3 -0.04 30.23 -31.69
C GLU A 3 0.88 29.81 -30.51
N GLY A 4 0.55 30.20 -29.27
CA GLY A 4 1.35 29.92 -28.07
C GLY A 4 0.97 28.66 -27.29
N LEU A 5 -0.14 27.98 -27.63
CA LEU A 5 -0.62 26.80 -26.87
C LEU A 5 0.11 25.50 -27.25
N ALA A 6 0.64 25.39 -28.46
CA ALA A 6 1.23 24.15 -28.97
C ALA A 6 2.50 23.65 -28.22
N PRO A 7 3.48 24.49 -27.85
CA PRO A 7 4.68 24.01 -27.14
C PRO A 7 4.41 23.71 -25.65
N ALA A 8 3.53 24.47 -25.00
CA ALA A 8 3.18 24.28 -23.59
C ALA A 8 2.48 22.93 -23.33
N VAL A 9 1.68 22.46 -24.29
CA VAL A 9 0.93 21.18 -24.20
C VAL A 9 1.85 19.96 -24.26
N LEU A 10 3.02 20.05 -24.92
CA LEU A 10 4.01 18.97 -24.96
C LEU A 10 5.06 19.05 -23.85
N LEU A 11 5.33 20.25 -23.32
CA LEU A 11 6.27 20.47 -22.23
C LEU A 11 5.78 19.86 -20.91
N ALA A 12 4.51 20.05 -20.56
CA ALA A 12 3.95 19.53 -19.31
C ALA A 12 4.07 18.00 -19.14
N PRO A 13 3.64 17.15 -20.11
CA PRO A 13 3.80 15.70 -19.98
C PRO A 13 5.27 15.28 -19.98
N THR A 14 6.14 15.97 -20.72
CA THR A 14 7.58 15.68 -20.74
C THR A 14 8.23 15.96 -19.39
N LEU A 15 7.90 17.10 -18.77
CA LEU A 15 8.37 17.47 -17.44
C LEU A 15 7.82 16.52 -16.37
N LEU A 16 6.56 16.10 -16.47
CA LEU A 16 5.99 15.10 -15.58
C LEU A 16 6.73 13.76 -15.66
N VAL A 17 6.99 13.26 -16.88
CA VAL A 17 7.75 12.01 -17.06
C VAL A 17 9.18 12.15 -16.53
N ALA A 18 9.85 13.28 -16.81
CA ALA A 18 11.19 13.54 -16.30
C ALA A 18 11.23 13.56 -14.76
N TYR A 19 10.25 14.23 -14.13
CA TYR A 19 10.07 14.24 -12.67
C TYR A 19 9.84 12.82 -12.13
N GLU A 20 8.91 12.08 -12.73
CA GLU A 20 8.56 10.70 -12.34
C GLU A 20 9.75 9.73 -12.45
N CYS A 21 10.65 9.94 -13.42
CA CYS A 21 11.87 9.14 -13.56
C CYS A 21 13.00 9.60 -12.63
N ALA A 22 13.08 10.89 -12.31
CA ALA A 22 14.19 11.46 -11.55
C ALA A 22 13.97 11.40 -10.04
N ILE A 23 12.72 11.47 -9.57
CA ILE A 23 12.39 11.50 -8.15
C ILE A 23 12.06 10.09 -7.65
N PRO A 24 12.90 9.49 -6.79
CA PRO A 24 12.61 8.19 -6.21
C PRO A 24 11.35 8.29 -5.35
N LYS A 25 10.35 7.48 -5.69
CA LYS A 25 9.16 7.34 -4.85
C LYS A 25 9.49 6.44 -3.67
N PRO A 26 9.01 6.75 -2.46
CA PRO A 26 9.19 5.86 -1.33
C PRO A 26 8.58 4.51 -1.66
N THR A 27 9.27 3.45 -1.23
CA THR A 27 8.75 2.08 -1.36
C THR A 27 7.49 1.93 -0.53
N LEU A 28 6.60 1.03 -0.96
CA LEU A 28 5.38 0.71 -0.20
C LEU A 28 5.72 0.29 1.24
N ASP A 29 6.78 -0.50 1.41
CA ASP A 29 7.27 -0.93 2.72
C ASP A 29 7.69 0.25 3.60
N SER A 30 8.43 1.23 3.05
CA SER A 30 8.84 2.41 3.81
C SER A 30 7.67 3.28 4.27
N VAL A 31 6.66 3.45 3.41
CA VAL A 31 5.41 4.12 3.78
C VAL A 31 4.70 3.34 4.88
N TRP A 32 4.67 2.01 4.76
CA TRP A 32 4.02 1.14 5.73
C TRP A 32 4.65 1.20 7.11
N GLN A 33 5.99 1.19 7.20
CA GLN A 33 6.70 1.36 8.46
C GLN A 33 6.37 2.71 9.12
N GLY A 34 6.27 3.78 8.32
CA GLY A 34 5.84 5.10 8.81
C GLY A 34 4.42 5.08 9.39
N VAL A 35 3.48 4.43 8.71
CA VAL A 35 2.09 4.26 9.19
C VAL A 35 2.05 3.45 10.49
N ASN A 36 2.82 2.36 10.58
CA ASN A 36 2.92 1.55 11.78
C ASN A 36 3.54 2.33 12.96
N GLY A 37 4.52 3.21 12.70
CA GLY A 37 5.03 4.14 13.70
C GLY A 37 3.97 5.13 14.18
N ALA A 38 3.21 5.70 13.24
CA ALA A 38 2.11 6.61 13.55
C ALA A 38 1.00 5.95 14.37
N ALA A 39 0.67 4.68 14.09
CA ALA A 39 -0.31 3.92 14.86
C ALA A 39 0.07 3.84 16.35
N ARG A 40 1.35 3.59 16.65
CA ARG A 40 1.85 3.56 18.03
C ARG A 40 1.84 4.92 18.70
N LEU A 41 2.11 5.99 17.94
CA LEU A 41 1.98 7.36 18.44
C LEU A 41 0.52 7.68 18.80
N VAL A 42 -0.42 7.33 17.92
CA VAL A 42 -1.86 7.49 18.16
C VAL A 42 -2.29 6.70 19.40
N ALA A 43 -1.87 5.44 19.53
CA ALA A 43 -2.18 4.62 20.70
C ALA A 43 -1.73 5.29 22.00
N ARG A 44 -0.49 5.79 22.06
CA ARG A 44 0.02 6.50 23.24
C ARG A 44 -0.73 7.80 23.52
N ALA A 45 -0.96 8.62 22.49
CA ALA A 45 -1.62 9.91 22.64
C ALA A 45 -3.06 9.76 23.15
N HIS A 46 -3.77 8.76 22.66
CA HIS A 46 -5.17 8.52 23.00
C HIS A 46 -5.38 7.51 24.13
N ARG A 47 -4.30 6.90 24.65
CA ARG A 47 -4.36 5.73 25.55
C ARG A 47 -5.28 4.64 25.00
N ALA A 48 -5.19 4.41 23.69
CA ALA A 48 -6.06 3.48 23.00
C ALA A 48 -5.64 2.02 23.28
N LYS A 49 -6.63 1.13 23.42
CA LYS A 49 -6.42 -0.33 23.54
C LYS A 49 -6.30 -1.02 22.19
N ALA A 50 -6.70 -0.33 21.13
CA ALA A 50 -6.56 -0.81 19.76
C ALA A 50 -6.45 0.37 18.79
N VAL A 51 -5.63 0.24 17.76
CA VAL A 51 -5.55 1.16 16.64
C VAL A 51 -5.67 0.34 15.35
N VAL A 52 -6.71 0.61 14.58
CA VAL A 52 -6.99 -0.09 13.32
C VAL A 52 -7.01 0.93 12.19
N PHE A 53 -6.08 0.76 11.24
CA PHE A 53 -6.04 1.54 10.01
C PHE A 53 -6.53 0.71 8.82
N GLY A 54 -6.75 1.36 7.69
CA GLY A 54 -7.20 0.72 6.45
C GLY A 54 -6.37 1.15 5.25
N HIS A 55 -7.02 1.29 4.09
CA HIS A 55 -6.51 1.89 2.85
C HIS A 55 -5.50 1.06 2.04
N THR A 56 -4.60 0.28 2.66
CA THR A 56 -3.56 -0.46 1.90
C THR A 56 -4.03 -1.80 1.33
N HIS A 57 -5.23 -2.24 1.70
CA HIS A 57 -5.83 -3.53 1.31
C HIS A 57 -5.03 -4.77 1.74
N ASN A 58 -3.94 -4.59 2.51
CA ASN A 58 -3.14 -5.67 3.04
C ASN A 58 -3.53 -5.91 4.51
N PRO A 59 -4.15 -7.05 4.83
CA PRO A 59 -4.56 -7.34 6.19
C PRO A 59 -3.34 -7.65 7.06
N GLU A 60 -3.32 -7.07 8.26
CA GLU A 60 -2.36 -7.41 9.30
C GLU A 60 -2.94 -7.17 10.71
N GLY A 61 -2.37 -7.84 11.69
CA GLY A 61 -2.79 -7.70 13.07
C GLY A 61 -1.73 -8.23 14.01
N SER A 62 -1.37 -7.44 15.01
CA SER A 62 -0.45 -7.82 16.09
C SER A 62 -0.93 -7.24 17.42
N TRP A 63 -0.56 -7.93 18.50
CA TRP A 63 -0.66 -7.41 19.85
C TRP A 63 0.72 -7.00 20.32
N GLU A 64 0.83 -5.81 20.87
CA GLU A 64 2.06 -5.26 21.45
C GLU A 64 1.71 -4.59 22.78
N ASP A 65 2.30 -5.06 23.87
CA ASP A 65 2.11 -4.51 25.23
C ASP A 65 0.63 -4.31 25.62
N GLY A 66 -0.25 -5.23 25.22
CA GLY A 66 -1.69 -5.17 25.52
C GLY A 66 -2.51 -4.22 24.64
N VAL A 67 -1.89 -3.64 23.61
CA VAL A 67 -2.57 -2.83 22.57
C VAL A 67 -2.62 -3.61 21.27
N PHE A 68 -3.79 -3.65 20.63
CA PHE A 68 -3.93 -4.24 19.30
C PHE A 68 -3.59 -3.22 18.21
N PHE A 69 -2.73 -3.60 17.26
CA PHE A 69 -2.47 -2.84 16.05
C PHE A 69 -2.91 -3.67 14.85
N GLY A 70 -3.69 -3.10 13.94
CA GLY A 70 -4.13 -3.87 12.78
C GLY A 70 -4.55 -3.05 11.57
N ASN A 71 -4.73 -3.80 10.49
CA ASN A 71 -5.30 -3.37 9.24
C ASN A 71 -6.27 -4.44 8.75
N THR A 72 -7.51 -4.05 8.46
CA THR A 72 -8.54 -4.99 8.01
C THR A 72 -8.33 -5.45 6.58
N GLY A 73 -7.42 -4.85 5.81
CA GLY A 73 -7.25 -5.15 4.40
C GLY A 73 -8.47 -4.74 3.59
N SER A 74 -9.03 -5.66 2.80
CA SER A 74 -10.25 -5.45 2.03
C SER A 74 -11.32 -6.47 2.41
N TRP A 75 -12.46 -6.00 2.90
CA TRP A 75 -13.63 -6.86 3.15
C TRP A 75 -14.37 -7.22 1.86
N SER A 76 -14.43 -6.27 0.92
CA SER A 76 -14.97 -6.50 -0.41
C SER A 76 -14.08 -7.48 -1.18
N ALA A 77 -14.70 -8.31 -2.01
CA ALA A 77 -13.94 -9.16 -2.91
C ALA A 77 -13.10 -8.28 -3.86
N ALA A 78 -11.78 -8.46 -3.80
CA ALA A 78 -10.84 -7.84 -4.72
C ALA A 78 -10.36 -8.91 -5.71
N PHE A 79 -10.21 -8.54 -6.98
CA PHE A 79 -9.79 -9.44 -8.05
C PHE A 79 -8.61 -8.86 -8.82
N GLU A 80 -7.73 -9.72 -9.29
CA GLU A 80 -6.58 -9.33 -10.13
C GLU A 80 -7.00 -8.98 -11.57
N ASP A 81 -8.20 -9.43 -11.98
CA ASP A 81 -8.75 -9.22 -13.30
C ASP A 81 -10.14 -8.55 -13.25
N ILE A 82 -10.49 -7.86 -14.34
CA ILE A 82 -11.78 -7.16 -14.49
C ILE A 82 -12.96 -8.14 -14.61
N ALA A 83 -12.69 -9.37 -15.05
CA ALA A 83 -13.70 -10.42 -15.18
C ALA A 83 -14.08 -11.06 -13.83
N CYS A 84 -13.43 -10.66 -12.74
CA CYS A 84 -13.61 -11.18 -11.39
C CYS A 84 -13.38 -12.71 -11.28
N THR A 85 -12.39 -13.25 -12.00
CA THR A 85 -12.10 -14.69 -12.00
C THR A 85 -10.98 -15.09 -11.04
N LYS A 86 -10.06 -14.17 -10.74
CA LYS A 86 -8.92 -14.41 -9.84
C LYS A 86 -8.99 -13.52 -8.60
N PRO A 87 -9.50 -14.02 -7.46
CA PRO A 87 -9.55 -13.22 -6.24
C PRO A 87 -8.14 -12.96 -5.71
N VAL A 88 -7.89 -11.74 -5.24
CA VAL A 88 -6.63 -11.33 -4.58
C VAL A 88 -6.47 -12.04 -3.24
N PHE A 89 -7.59 -12.26 -2.53
CA PHE A 89 -7.64 -13.01 -1.29
C PHE A 89 -8.71 -14.10 -1.39
N GLU A 90 -8.36 -15.33 -1.01
CA GLU A 90 -9.33 -16.43 -0.95
C GLU A 90 -10.37 -16.26 0.15
N ALA A 91 -10.11 -15.37 1.12
CA ALA A 91 -10.93 -15.17 2.30
C ALA A 91 -11.00 -13.69 2.66
N ARG A 92 -12.06 -13.28 3.36
CA ARG A 92 -12.30 -11.86 3.68
C ARG A 92 -11.71 -11.51 5.05
N PRO A 93 -10.65 -10.71 5.14
CA PRO A 93 -10.06 -10.31 6.41
C PRO A 93 -10.95 -9.35 7.20
N LEU A 94 -11.00 -9.52 8.51
CA LEU A 94 -11.68 -8.62 9.44
C LEU A 94 -10.98 -8.56 10.78
N VAL A 95 -11.10 -7.43 11.46
CA VAL A 95 -10.66 -7.30 12.85
C VAL A 95 -11.86 -7.53 13.75
N TRP A 96 -11.74 -8.49 14.66
CA TRP A 96 -12.74 -8.79 15.68
C TRP A 96 -12.12 -8.60 17.05
N LEU A 97 -12.53 -7.55 17.77
CA LEU A 97 -12.08 -7.24 19.12
C LEU A 97 -13.28 -7.24 20.06
N ARG A 98 -13.10 -7.81 21.26
CA ARG A 98 -14.14 -7.92 22.27
C ARG A 98 -13.62 -7.44 23.63
N SER A 99 -14.49 -6.81 24.39
CA SER A 99 -14.38 -6.74 25.84
C SER A 99 -15.21 -7.87 26.46
N GLU A 100 -14.88 -8.25 27.69
CA GLU A 100 -15.76 -9.09 28.50
C GLU A 100 -17.07 -8.35 28.83
N ASP A 101 -18.14 -9.10 29.08
CA ASP A 101 -19.43 -8.51 29.49
C ASP A 101 -19.32 -7.88 30.88
N GLY A 102 -19.84 -6.66 31.04
CA GLY A 102 -19.74 -5.91 32.30
C GLY A 102 -18.32 -5.44 32.63
N ALA A 103 -17.38 -5.54 31.69
CA ALA A 103 -16.00 -5.14 31.91
C ALA A 103 -15.85 -3.65 32.24
N ALA A 104 -14.92 -3.36 33.16
CA ALA A 104 -14.56 -1.98 33.48
C ALA A 104 -13.94 -1.26 32.25
N PRO A 105 -14.00 0.09 32.19
CA PRO A 105 -13.48 0.85 31.05
C PRO A 105 -12.00 0.61 30.72
N ASP A 106 -11.21 0.09 31.66
CA ASP A 106 -9.77 -0.20 31.59
C ASP A 106 -9.47 -1.69 31.31
N ALA A 107 -10.47 -2.58 31.36
CA ALA A 107 -10.31 -4.01 31.10
C ALA A 107 -9.73 -4.31 29.71
N PRO A 108 -8.84 -5.32 29.59
CA PRO A 108 -8.19 -5.63 28.32
C PRO A 108 -9.20 -6.08 27.26
N LEU A 109 -8.83 -5.84 25.98
CA LEU A 109 -9.56 -6.40 24.84
C LEU A 109 -8.99 -7.77 24.48
N SER A 110 -9.79 -8.60 23.82
CA SER A 110 -9.38 -9.89 23.27
C SER A 110 -9.80 -10.03 21.80
N GLY A 111 -9.18 -10.96 21.07
CA GLY A 111 -9.43 -11.20 19.65
C GLY A 111 -8.25 -10.78 18.77
N GLY A 112 -8.55 -10.30 17.57
CA GLY A 112 -7.54 -9.86 16.61
C GLY A 112 -8.01 -9.95 15.16
N LEU A 113 -7.08 -10.16 14.24
CA LEU A 113 -7.37 -10.34 12.82
C LEU A 113 -7.86 -11.77 12.55
N LEU A 114 -8.99 -11.89 11.86
CA LEU A 114 -9.63 -13.14 11.46
C LEU A 114 -9.91 -13.13 9.96
N MET A 115 -10.14 -14.30 9.39
CA MET A 115 -10.54 -14.51 8.00
C MET A 115 -11.95 -15.10 7.97
N TRP A 116 -12.84 -14.52 7.17
CA TRP A 116 -14.12 -15.12 6.83
C TRP A 116 -13.98 -15.93 5.54
N LYS A 117 -14.14 -17.25 5.65
CA LYS A 117 -14.08 -18.21 4.55
C LYS A 117 -15.07 -19.33 4.82
N ASP A 118 -15.82 -19.74 3.79
CA ASP A 118 -16.78 -20.85 3.86
C ASP A 118 -17.77 -20.70 5.03
N GLU A 119 -18.31 -19.49 5.18
CA GLU A 119 -19.27 -19.11 6.24
C GLU A 119 -18.74 -19.25 7.67
N ARG A 120 -17.43 -19.28 7.84
CA ARG A 120 -16.77 -19.46 9.14
C ARG A 120 -15.68 -18.44 9.36
N PHE A 121 -15.52 -18.04 10.62
CA PHE A 121 -14.36 -17.29 11.07
C PHE A 121 -13.18 -18.24 11.31
N GLN A 122 -12.07 -17.96 10.66
CA GLN A 122 -10.83 -18.72 10.76
C GLN A 122 -9.72 -17.79 11.28
N PRO A 123 -8.76 -18.29 12.09
CA PRO A 123 -7.63 -17.49 12.53
C PRO A 123 -6.81 -16.95 11.35
N TRP A 124 -6.34 -15.70 11.46
CA TRP A 124 -5.36 -15.18 10.51
C TRP A 124 -4.03 -15.96 10.58
N ARG A 125 -3.42 -16.13 9.42
CA ARG A 125 -2.14 -16.82 9.19
C ARG A 125 -1.28 -15.86 8.37
N ALA A 126 -0.16 -15.39 8.92
CA ALA A 126 0.65 -14.33 8.30
C ALA A 126 1.24 -14.74 6.93
N ASP A 127 1.37 -16.03 6.70
CA ASP A 127 1.72 -16.70 5.43
C ASP A 127 0.62 -16.60 4.37
N ALA A 128 -0.62 -16.22 4.74
CA ALA A 128 -1.72 -15.98 3.82
C ALA A 128 -1.69 -14.57 3.17
N ARG A 129 -0.60 -13.80 3.36
CA ARG A 129 -0.41 -12.52 2.66
C ARG A 129 -0.28 -12.82 1.16
N PRO A 130 -1.15 -12.27 0.29
CA PRO A 130 -0.98 -12.44 -1.14
C PRO A 130 0.38 -11.89 -1.53
N SER A 131 1.09 -12.62 -2.38
CA SER A 131 2.22 -12.04 -3.09
C SER A 131 1.67 -10.92 -3.94
N VAL A 132 1.84 -9.66 -3.52
CA VAL A 132 1.59 -8.53 -4.41
C VAL A 132 2.52 -8.76 -5.60
N PRO A 133 2.01 -8.98 -6.83
CA PRO A 133 2.89 -9.06 -7.97
C PRO A 133 3.64 -7.74 -8.00
N ARG A 134 4.94 -7.80 -7.73
CA ARG A 134 5.86 -6.67 -7.87
C ARG A 134 5.62 -6.20 -9.30
N LYS A 135 4.91 -5.08 -9.47
CA LYS A 135 4.64 -4.48 -10.80
C LYS A 135 5.90 -4.69 -11.59
N ALA A 136 5.81 -5.54 -12.63
CA ALA A 136 6.96 -6.11 -13.32
C ALA A 136 8.04 -5.05 -13.35
N GLU A 137 9.14 -5.32 -12.63
CA GLU A 137 10.32 -4.47 -12.57
C GLU A 137 10.53 -4.00 -14.00
N VAL A 138 10.15 -2.73 -14.28
CA VAL A 138 10.01 -2.24 -15.65
C VAL A 138 11.34 -2.57 -16.29
N ALA A 139 11.31 -3.55 -17.20
CA ALA A 139 12.51 -4.16 -17.73
C ALA A 139 13.45 -3.01 -18.07
N LYS A 140 14.64 -2.97 -17.45
CA LYS A 140 15.65 -1.95 -17.68
C LYS A 140 15.76 -1.79 -19.20
N ARG A 141 15.08 -0.79 -19.76
CA ARG A 141 15.07 -0.56 -21.19
C ARG A 141 16.54 -0.28 -21.52
N PRO A 142 17.18 -1.01 -22.44
CA PRO A 142 18.57 -0.72 -22.77
C PRO A 142 18.64 0.75 -23.14
N ARG A 143 19.48 1.52 -22.44
CA ARG A 143 19.76 2.90 -22.83
C ARG A 143 20.17 2.86 -24.31
N PRO A 144 19.46 3.55 -25.23
CA PRO A 144 19.94 3.64 -26.59
C PRO A 144 21.32 4.30 -26.52
N ALA A 145 22.33 3.65 -27.10
CA ALA A 145 23.66 4.21 -27.19
C ALA A 145 23.56 5.52 -27.98
N LEU A 146 23.72 6.65 -27.28
CA LEU A 146 23.90 7.95 -27.90
C LEU A 146 25.17 7.86 -28.75
N ARG A 147 24.98 7.74 -30.08
CA ARG A 147 26.06 7.96 -31.04
C ARG A 147 26.56 9.40 -30.84
N PRO A 148 27.86 9.63 -30.63
CA PRO A 148 28.39 10.98 -30.68
C PRO A 148 28.21 11.48 -32.11
N GLN A 149 27.38 12.52 -32.30
CA GLN A 149 27.38 13.24 -33.56
C GLN A 149 28.71 13.98 -33.68
N ALA A 150 29.35 13.80 -34.83
CA ALA A 150 30.61 14.45 -35.18
C ALA A 150 30.47 15.97 -35.09
N THR A 151 31.43 16.58 -34.41
CA THR A 151 31.65 18.03 -34.44
C THR A 151 31.97 18.45 -35.88
N ALA A 152 31.05 19.15 -36.53
CA ALA A 152 31.36 19.89 -37.73
C ALA A 152 32.21 21.10 -37.33
N ALA A 153 33.50 21.05 -37.67
CA ALA A 153 34.39 22.19 -37.57
C ALA A 153 33.89 23.30 -38.50
N MET A 154 33.60 24.48 -37.95
CA MET A 154 33.54 25.70 -38.75
C MET A 154 34.96 26.08 -39.16
N ARG A 155 35.21 26.07 -40.47
CA ARG A 155 36.31 26.76 -41.14
C ARG A 155 35.70 27.91 -41.95
N GLY A 156 36.38 29.06 -41.93
CA GLY A 156 36.14 30.19 -42.83
C GLY A 156 35.66 31.42 -42.11
#